data_AF-A0A285N3J6-F1
#
_entry.id   AF-A0A285N3J6-F1
#
_cell.length_a   1.000
_cell.length_b   1.000
_cell.length_c   1.000
_cell.angle_alpha   90.00
_cell.angle_beta   90.00
_cell.angle_gamma   90.00
#
_symmetry.space_group_name_H-M   'P 1'
#
loop_
_entity.id
_entity.type
_entity.pdbx_description
1 polymer ?
#
loop_
_entity_poly.entity_id
_entity_poly.type
_entity_poly.pdbx_seq_one_letter_code
_entity_poly.pdbx_strand_id
1 'polypeptide(L)'
;MGVGAQTESMQTVDAAGLGIGDDHPPRIMGVLNVSEESPYDPSVYDDPGEAAAYVDEELIDEGADIVDVGLESANKRYDVLSAEEELDRLHVAVETIESVSGDAVFSIETRYAEVAEAALDAGFDMVNDICGFADPAMPEICREYDVAVAKMASPPDLSRPGAISDVDWAERKSSEWAERADYVDRLYEALGQNGLTDKTIVDPAFGGWSEHKTLDHDRETFERLREFRGFGQPMLVSINRKNFLGEVAGRDTDERLPVSLAATAMAVERGAHVIRTHDVRETRDAALIGDRFAPELASASAGDVTVAELDVRTADEARRHLDRIGGEAELSDGVAARTFEVEGLDPTGRDRLVDAASEAGALAVPGERATLLSGSPAALARVAASVGDESGNKSLRESETAENDLSSLLETLLQ
;
A
#
# COMPACT_ATOMS: atom_id res chain seq x y z
N MET A 1 30.04 -13.13 -6.42
CA MET A 1 28.57 -13.11 -6.28
C MET A 1 28.29 -12.11 -5.19
N GLY A 2 28.26 -10.82 -5.58
CA GLY A 2 27.99 -9.73 -4.65
C GLY A 2 26.48 -9.58 -4.56
N VAL A 3 25.97 -9.60 -3.34
CA VAL A 3 24.60 -9.18 -3.02
C VAL A 3 24.55 -7.70 -3.35
N GLY A 4 23.87 -7.34 -4.44
CA GLY A 4 23.57 -5.95 -4.75
C GLY A 4 22.64 -5.43 -3.67
N ALA A 5 23.00 -4.31 -3.06
CA ALA A 5 22.07 -3.56 -2.23
C ALA A 5 20.87 -3.21 -3.13
N GLN A 6 19.70 -3.77 -2.81
CA GLN A 6 18.44 -3.31 -3.40
C GLN A 6 18.16 -1.93 -2.81
N THR A 7 17.96 -0.98 -3.70
CA THR A 7 17.65 0.44 -3.48
C THR A 7 16.31 0.59 -2.76
N GLU A 8 16.22 1.40 -1.70
CA GLU A 8 14.96 1.66 -0.96
C GLU A 8 14.11 2.77 -1.61
N SER A 9 13.93 2.70 -2.94
CA SER A 9 12.65 3.06 -3.56
C SER A 9 11.60 2.04 -3.09
N MET A 10 10.32 2.43 -2.96
CA MET A 10 9.21 1.62 -2.43
C MET A 10 9.49 0.12 -2.26
N GLN A 11 9.49 -0.36 -1.01
CA GLN A 11 9.90 -1.73 -0.68
C GLN A 11 9.04 -2.76 -1.42
N THR A 12 9.71 -3.69 -2.09
CA THR A 12 9.06 -4.86 -2.65
C THR A 12 8.98 -5.94 -1.57
N VAL A 13 7.78 -6.49 -1.39
CA VAL A 13 7.50 -7.56 -0.44
C VAL A 13 7.49 -8.90 -1.17
N ASP A 14 8.15 -9.90 -0.59
CA ASP A 14 8.07 -11.29 -1.05
C ASP A 14 7.12 -12.08 -0.15
N ALA A 15 6.00 -12.54 -0.71
CA ALA A 15 5.03 -13.42 -0.06
C ALA A 15 5.17 -14.84 -0.64
N ALA A 16 5.96 -15.70 0.02
CA ALA A 16 6.24 -17.07 -0.43
C ALA A 16 6.69 -17.18 -1.92
N GLY A 17 7.57 -16.27 -2.37
CA GLY A 17 8.04 -16.21 -3.76
C GLY A 17 7.20 -15.31 -4.68
N LEU A 18 6.06 -14.80 -4.20
CA LEU A 18 5.25 -13.82 -4.91
C LEU A 18 5.73 -12.40 -4.58
N GLY A 19 6.42 -11.76 -5.53
CA GLY A 19 6.83 -10.35 -5.41
C GLY A 19 5.65 -9.38 -5.53
N ILE A 20 5.56 -8.43 -4.60
CA ILE A 20 4.52 -7.41 -4.48
C ILE A 20 5.19 -6.04 -4.36
N GLY A 21 5.01 -5.16 -5.33
CA GLY A 21 5.64 -3.83 -5.39
C GLY A 21 5.56 -3.22 -6.79
N ASP A 22 6.23 -2.08 -7.01
CA ASP A 22 6.15 -1.32 -8.27
C ASP A 22 6.78 -2.09 -9.45
N ASP A 23 7.74 -2.98 -9.16
CA ASP A 23 8.44 -3.80 -10.16
C ASP A 23 7.68 -5.09 -10.52
N HIS A 24 6.47 -5.27 -9.97
CA HIS A 24 5.64 -6.45 -10.15
C HIS A 24 4.25 -6.08 -10.66
N PRO A 25 3.60 -6.96 -11.43
CA PRO A 25 2.21 -6.74 -11.81
C PRO A 25 1.32 -6.69 -10.55
N PRO A 26 0.18 -5.97 -10.59
CA PRO A 26 -0.78 -5.98 -9.50
C PRO A 26 -1.24 -7.41 -9.20
N ARG A 27 -1.35 -7.74 -7.91
CA ARG A 27 -1.79 -9.04 -7.44
C ARG A 27 -3.27 -9.05 -7.14
N ILE A 28 -3.93 -10.14 -7.48
CA ILE A 28 -5.34 -10.34 -7.19
C ILE A 28 -5.46 -11.27 -5.99
N MET A 29 -6.12 -10.77 -4.95
CA MET A 29 -6.41 -11.52 -3.74
C MET A 29 -7.89 -11.92 -3.75
N GLY A 30 -8.15 -13.20 -4.03
CA GLY A 30 -9.48 -13.81 -3.94
C GLY A 30 -9.87 -14.07 -2.49
N VAL A 31 -11.17 -14.04 -2.18
CA VAL A 31 -11.66 -14.19 -0.81
C VAL A 31 -12.38 -15.52 -0.64
N LEU A 32 -11.95 -16.32 0.33
CA LEU A 32 -12.64 -17.50 0.82
C LEU A 32 -13.10 -17.24 2.26
N ASN A 33 -14.39 -17.38 2.55
CA ASN A 33 -14.89 -17.31 3.92
C ASN A 33 -15.31 -18.70 4.39
N VAL A 34 -14.69 -19.17 5.46
CA VAL A 34 -15.01 -20.47 6.08
C VAL A 34 -15.87 -20.18 7.31
N SER A 35 -17.16 -19.83 7.11
CA SER A 35 -18.09 -19.56 8.22
C SER A 35 -19.53 -19.94 7.90
N GLU A 36 -20.23 -20.62 8.81
CA GLU A 36 -21.64 -21.02 8.63
C GLU A 36 -22.63 -19.83 8.46
N GLU A 37 -22.21 -18.60 8.76
CA GLU A 37 -23.11 -17.45 9.00
C GLU A 37 -22.98 -16.29 8.00
N SER A 38 -22.11 -16.38 6.98
CA SER A 38 -21.88 -15.24 6.07
C SER A 38 -23.04 -15.03 5.06
N PRO A 39 -23.47 -13.78 4.80
CA PRO A 39 -24.62 -13.45 3.94
C PRO A 39 -24.32 -13.39 2.44
N TYR A 40 -23.07 -13.60 2.00
CA TYR A 40 -22.70 -13.64 0.57
C TYR A 40 -22.56 -15.10 0.12
N ASP A 41 -23.56 -15.58 -0.62
CA ASP A 41 -23.75 -16.98 -1.03
C ASP A 41 -22.59 -17.66 -1.81
N PRO A 42 -21.73 -16.99 -2.61
CA PRO A 42 -20.78 -17.74 -3.46
C PRO A 42 -19.45 -18.10 -2.79
N SER A 43 -19.16 -17.71 -1.54
CA SER A 43 -17.81 -17.89 -0.95
C SER A 43 -17.84 -18.50 0.45
N VAL A 44 -18.86 -19.29 0.77
CA VAL A 44 -19.09 -19.85 2.11
C VAL A 44 -19.16 -21.36 2.02
N TYR A 45 -18.20 -22.03 2.62
CA TYR A 45 -18.09 -23.49 2.57
C TYR A 45 -17.86 -24.07 3.97
N ASP A 46 -18.67 -25.05 4.33
CA ASP A 46 -18.57 -25.86 5.55
C ASP A 46 -17.93 -27.24 5.27
N ASP A 47 -17.86 -27.65 4.01
CA ASP A 47 -17.11 -28.81 3.53
C ASP A 47 -15.79 -28.38 2.87
N PRO A 48 -14.63 -28.88 3.36
CA PRO A 48 -13.32 -28.54 2.79
C PRO A 48 -13.16 -28.91 1.31
N GLY A 49 -13.86 -29.95 0.83
CA GLY A 49 -13.79 -30.38 -0.56
C GLY A 49 -14.52 -29.42 -1.50
N GLU A 50 -15.71 -28.94 -1.10
CA GLU A 50 -16.43 -27.90 -1.83
C GLU A 50 -15.68 -26.57 -1.79
N ALA A 51 -15.10 -26.22 -0.64
CA ALA A 51 -14.24 -25.03 -0.48
C ALA A 51 -13.02 -25.08 -1.41
N ALA A 52 -12.33 -26.22 -1.47
CA ALA A 52 -11.16 -26.39 -2.32
C ALA A 52 -11.52 -26.33 -3.81
N ALA A 53 -12.64 -26.94 -4.21
CA ALA A 53 -13.13 -26.87 -5.58
C ALA A 53 -13.46 -25.42 -5.99
N TYR A 54 -14.07 -24.65 -5.11
CA TYR A 54 -14.30 -23.22 -5.34
C TYR A 54 -13.00 -22.43 -5.49
N VAL A 55 -12.02 -22.67 -4.60
CA VAL A 55 -10.72 -22.03 -4.69
C VAL A 55 -10.06 -22.34 -6.04
N ASP A 56 -10.03 -23.61 -6.45
CA ASP A 56 -9.46 -24.02 -7.74
C ASP A 56 -10.20 -23.38 -8.92
N GLU A 57 -11.52 -23.52 -8.99
CA GLU A 57 -12.33 -23.18 -10.19
C GLU A 57 -12.65 -21.68 -10.30
N GLU A 58 -12.93 -21.01 -9.19
CA GLU A 58 -13.47 -19.64 -9.19
C GLU A 58 -12.47 -18.60 -8.69
N LEU A 59 -11.39 -19.01 -8.00
CA LEU A 59 -10.32 -18.08 -7.60
C LEU A 59 -9.06 -18.28 -8.43
N ILE A 60 -8.44 -19.46 -8.38
CA ILE A 60 -7.15 -19.72 -9.03
C ILE A 60 -7.29 -19.74 -10.55
N ASP A 61 -8.24 -20.50 -11.10
CA ASP A 61 -8.50 -20.55 -12.54
C ASP A 61 -8.94 -19.19 -13.12
N GLU A 62 -9.56 -18.33 -12.29
CA GLU A 62 -9.90 -16.94 -12.64
C GLU A 62 -8.72 -15.97 -12.53
N GLY A 63 -7.62 -16.39 -11.91
CA GLY A 63 -6.34 -15.69 -11.86
C GLY A 63 -6.06 -14.96 -10.56
N ALA A 64 -6.55 -15.45 -9.42
CA ALA A 64 -6.08 -15.02 -8.10
C ALA A 64 -4.61 -15.46 -7.90
N ASP A 65 -3.77 -14.53 -7.45
CA ASP A 65 -2.40 -14.80 -7.03
C ASP A 65 -2.35 -15.18 -5.53
N ILE A 66 -3.30 -14.65 -4.75
CA ILE A 66 -3.43 -14.83 -3.31
C ILE A 66 -4.86 -15.27 -3.00
N VAL A 67 -5.02 -16.24 -2.10
CA VAL A 67 -6.32 -16.65 -1.54
C VAL A 67 -6.34 -16.26 -0.07
N ASP A 68 -7.20 -15.31 0.29
CA ASP A 68 -7.36 -14.82 1.65
C ASP A 68 -8.51 -15.55 2.33
N VAL A 69 -8.17 -16.29 3.38
CA VAL A 69 -9.08 -17.19 4.09
C VAL A 69 -9.51 -16.54 5.39
N GLY A 70 -10.78 -16.18 5.49
CA GLY A 70 -11.40 -15.68 6.73
C GLY A 70 -12.12 -16.80 7.48
N LEU A 71 -11.85 -16.93 8.78
CA LEU A 71 -12.53 -17.88 9.68
C LEU A 71 -13.84 -17.33 10.28
N GLU A 72 -14.06 -16.04 10.09
CA GLU A 72 -15.16 -15.27 10.63
C GLU A 72 -15.86 -14.44 9.55
N SER A 73 -17.16 -14.21 9.72
CA SER A 73 -17.91 -13.26 8.90
C SER A 73 -17.51 -11.82 9.23
N ALA A 74 -17.05 -11.06 8.24
CA ALA A 74 -16.81 -9.62 8.38
C ALA A 74 -18.10 -8.78 8.60
N ASN A 75 -19.28 -9.40 8.69
CA ASN A 75 -20.53 -8.71 8.95
C ASN A 75 -20.69 -8.40 10.44
N LYS A 76 -20.62 -7.11 10.79
CA LYS A 76 -20.78 -6.53 12.13
C LYS A 76 -22.04 -6.90 12.91
N ARG A 77 -23.01 -7.56 12.28
CA ARG A 77 -24.22 -8.05 12.96
C ARG A 77 -23.96 -9.32 13.76
N TYR A 78 -22.88 -10.03 13.47
CA TYR A 78 -22.47 -11.22 14.21
C TYR A 78 -21.52 -10.83 15.34
N ASP A 79 -21.52 -11.66 16.38
CA ASP A 79 -20.62 -11.49 17.51
C ASP A 79 -19.19 -11.81 17.08
N VAL A 80 -18.24 -11.05 17.64
CA VAL A 80 -16.81 -11.26 17.38
C VAL A 80 -16.38 -12.60 18.00
N LEU A 81 -15.80 -13.48 17.20
CA LEU A 81 -15.21 -14.73 17.68
C LEU A 81 -14.01 -14.46 18.57
N SER A 82 -13.87 -15.25 19.62
CA SER A 82 -12.62 -15.36 20.36
C SER A 82 -11.57 -16.12 19.56
N ALA A 83 -10.29 -15.96 19.93
CA ALA A 83 -9.20 -16.70 19.32
C ALA A 83 -9.37 -18.23 19.45
N GLU A 84 -9.91 -18.72 20.58
CA GLU A 84 -10.24 -20.14 20.76
C GLU A 84 -11.28 -20.62 19.74
N GLU A 85 -12.29 -19.80 19.43
CA GLU A 85 -13.32 -20.12 18.42
C GLU A 85 -12.78 -20.05 16.98
N GLU A 86 -11.87 -19.12 16.67
CA GLU A 86 -11.16 -19.12 15.38
C GLU A 86 -10.27 -20.37 15.25
N LEU A 87 -9.49 -20.72 16.28
CA LEU A 87 -8.65 -21.93 16.31
C LEU A 87 -9.49 -23.21 16.13
N ASP A 88 -10.66 -23.29 16.75
CA ASP A 88 -11.58 -24.41 16.58
C ASP A 88 -12.05 -24.55 15.13
N ARG A 89 -12.11 -23.46 14.34
CA ARG A 89 -12.48 -23.47 12.92
C ARG A 89 -11.30 -23.63 11.96
N LEU A 90 -10.08 -23.33 12.42
CA LEU A 90 -8.88 -23.36 11.59
C LEU A 90 -8.68 -24.69 10.86
N HIS A 91 -9.07 -25.81 11.48
CA HIS A 91 -8.95 -27.14 10.84
C HIS A 91 -9.66 -27.22 9.49
N VAL A 92 -10.83 -26.58 9.31
CA VAL A 92 -11.57 -26.59 8.04
C VAL A 92 -10.79 -25.84 6.97
N ALA A 93 -10.20 -24.70 7.33
CA ALA A 93 -9.35 -23.92 6.44
C ALA A 93 -8.08 -24.71 6.05
N VAL A 94 -7.45 -25.39 6.99
CA VAL A 94 -6.27 -26.23 6.73
C VAL A 94 -6.61 -27.40 5.80
N GLU A 95 -7.67 -28.15 6.08
CA GLU A 95 -8.11 -29.25 5.21
C GLU A 95 -8.49 -28.75 3.80
N THR A 96 -9.00 -27.52 3.70
CA THR A 96 -9.30 -26.88 2.42
C THR A 96 -8.03 -26.64 1.64
N ILE A 97 -7.05 -25.91 2.19
CA ILE A 97 -5.81 -25.58 1.47
C ILE A 97 -5.00 -26.84 1.08
N GLU A 98 -5.03 -27.89 1.92
CA GLU A 98 -4.40 -29.18 1.60
C GLU A 98 -5.07 -29.90 0.42
N SER A 99 -6.34 -29.61 0.17
CA SER A 99 -7.15 -30.22 -0.89
C SER A 99 -7.12 -29.42 -2.20
N VAL A 100 -6.66 -28.17 -2.17
CA VAL A 100 -6.50 -27.33 -3.36
C VAL A 100 -5.37 -27.88 -4.24
N SER A 101 -5.60 -27.92 -5.55
CA SER A 101 -4.61 -28.42 -6.52
C SER A 101 -3.81 -27.33 -7.22
N GLY A 102 -4.34 -26.09 -7.24
CA GLY A 102 -3.72 -24.92 -7.84
C GLY A 102 -2.60 -24.30 -7.00
N ASP A 103 -1.80 -23.46 -7.66
CA ASP A 103 -0.71 -22.71 -7.03
C ASP A 103 -1.20 -21.29 -6.70
N ALA A 104 -1.33 -20.96 -5.42
CA ALA A 104 -1.58 -19.60 -4.92
C ALA A 104 -0.90 -19.41 -3.56
N VAL A 105 -0.65 -18.15 -3.19
CA VAL A 105 -0.24 -17.80 -1.82
C VAL A 105 -1.47 -17.86 -0.93
N PHE A 106 -1.44 -18.62 0.17
CA PHE A 106 -2.54 -18.67 1.12
C PHE A 106 -2.34 -17.68 2.26
N SER A 107 -3.25 -16.72 2.37
CA SER A 107 -3.31 -15.73 3.45
C SER A 107 -4.34 -16.12 4.49
N ILE A 108 -4.00 -16.01 5.78
CA ILE A 108 -4.95 -16.16 6.88
C ILE A 108 -5.42 -14.77 7.34
N GLU A 109 -6.73 -14.50 7.25
CA GLU A 109 -7.33 -13.29 7.83
C GLU A 109 -7.66 -13.54 9.31
N THR A 110 -6.96 -12.85 10.20
CA THR A 110 -7.19 -12.92 11.64
C THR A 110 -6.75 -11.63 12.31
N ARG A 111 -7.09 -11.49 13.59
CA ARG A 111 -6.63 -10.43 14.48
C ARG A 111 -5.75 -10.94 15.62
N TYR A 112 -5.62 -12.26 15.76
CA TYR A 112 -4.99 -12.90 16.91
C TYR A 112 -3.65 -13.53 16.52
N ALA A 113 -2.58 -13.18 17.23
CA ALA A 113 -1.25 -13.71 16.94
C ALA A 113 -1.18 -15.24 17.08
N GLU A 114 -1.92 -15.82 18.04
CA GLU A 114 -1.96 -17.27 18.25
C GLU A 114 -2.70 -18.03 17.15
N VAL A 115 -3.70 -17.40 16.50
CA VAL A 115 -4.36 -17.97 15.32
C VAL A 115 -3.43 -17.89 14.11
N ALA A 116 -2.78 -16.74 13.92
CA ALA A 116 -1.80 -16.56 12.85
C ALA A 116 -0.66 -17.59 12.97
N GLU A 117 -0.08 -17.75 14.15
CA GLU A 117 0.98 -18.73 14.41
C GLU A 117 0.54 -20.16 14.05
N ALA A 118 -0.64 -20.58 14.53
CA ALA A 118 -1.17 -21.91 14.23
C ALA A 118 -1.45 -22.14 12.75
N ALA A 119 -1.92 -21.10 12.03
CA ALA A 119 -2.15 -21.17 10.59
C ALA A 119 -0.83 -21.27 9.80
N LEU A 120 0.18 -20.48 10.18
CA LEU A 120 1.51 -20.53 9.57
C LEU A 120 2.18 -21.90 9.77
N ASP A 121 2.08 -22.47 10.97
CA ASP A 121 2.53 -23.84 11.26
C ASP A 121 1.81 -24.90 10.39
N ALA A 122 0.57 -24.61 9.98
CA ALA A 122 -0.25 -25.49 9.15
C ALA A 122 -0.07 -25.25 7.64
N GLY A 123 0.82 -24.35 7.22
CA GLY A 123 1.18 -24.15 5.82
C GLY A 123 0.57 -22.92 5.13
N PHE A 124 0.00 -21.98 5.89
CA PHE A 124 -0.29 -20.65 5.34
C PHE A 124 1.00 -19.85 5.09
N ASP A 125 0.98 -18.99 4.09
CA ASP A 125 2.15 -18.26 3.58
C ASP A 125 2.21 -16.79 4.02
N MET A 126 1.05 -16.23 4.37
CA MET A 126 0.84 -14.80 4.59
C MET A 126 -0.21 -14.57 5.68
N VAL A 127 -0.13 -13.43 6.36
CA VAL A 127 -1.15 -12.97 7.32
C VAL A 127 -1.89 -11.74 6.77
N ASN A 128 -3.20 -11.67 6.95
CA ASN A 128 -4.00 -10.47 6.79
C ASN A 128 -4.53 -10.02 8.15
N ASP A 129 -3.82 -9.07 8.78
CA ASP A 129 -4.15 -8.53 10.10
C ASP A 129 -5.09 -7.33 9.98
N ILE A 130 -6.38 -7.62 10.14
CA ILE A 130 -7.47 -6.64 10.14
C ILE A 130 -7.46 -5.71 11.35
N CYS A 131 -6.64 -5.98 12.38
CA CYS A 131 -6.49 -5.14 13.56
C CYS A 131 -5.17 -4.36 13.59
N GLY A 132 -4.32 -4.49 12.56
CA GLY A 132 -3.20 -3.58 12.33
C GLY A 132 -2.15 -3.60 13.44
N PHE A 133 -1.80 -4.78 13.94
CA PHE A 133 -0.93 -5.04 15.09
C PHE A 133 -1.49 -4.52 16.41
N ALA A 134 -2.81 -4.51 16.59
CA ALA A 134 -3.39 -4.31 17.93
C ALA A 134 -2.99 -5.42 18.90
N ASP A 135 -2.80 -6.65 18.40
CA ASP A 135 -2.13 -7.72 19.14
C ASP A 135 -0.61 -7.45 19.11
N PRO A 136 0.02 -7.17 20.27
CA PRO A 136 1.43 -6.84 20.34
C PRO A 136 2.37 -8.01 20.09
N ALA A 137 1.87 -9.24 19.88
CA ALA A 137 2.68 -10.39 19.48
C ALA A 137 2.64 -10.65 17.96
N MET A 138 1.66 -10.09 17.24
CA MET A 138 1.51 -10.30 15.80
C MET A 138 2.74 -9.91 14.97
N PRO A 139 3.37 -8.73 15.17
CA PRO A 139 4.53 -8.36 14.36
C PRO A 139 5.77 -9.21 14.69
N GLU A 140 5.87 -9.79 15.88
CA GLU A 140 6.93 -10.74 16.26
C GLU A 140 6.74 -12.07 15.53
N ILE A 141 5.52 -12.61 15.51
CA ILE A 141 5.18 -13.82 14.75
C ILE A 141 5.50 -13.62 13.27
N CYS A 142 5.06 -12.52 12.65
CA CYS A 142 5.34 -12.27 11.24
C CYS A 142 6.84 -12.24 10.92
N ARG A 143 7.67 -11.69 11.83
CA ARG A 143 9.14 -11.67 11.68
C ARG A 143 9.79 -13.03 11.91
N GLU A 144 9.29 -13.81 12.88
CA GLU A 144 9.83 -15.14 13.20
C GLU A 144 9.62 -16.12 12.05
N TYR A 145 8.44 -16.09 11.44
CA TYR A 145 8.10 -16.92 10.29
C TYR A 145 8.58 -16.33 8.95
N ASP A 146 9.12 -15.12 8.94
CA ASP A 146 9.53 -14.37 7.73
C ASP A 146 8.41 -14.25 6.68
N VAL A 147 7.19 -13.97 7.12
CA VAL A 147 6.00 -13.91 6.25
C VAL A 147 5.59 -12.47 5.94
N ALA A 148 4.94 -12.30 4.78
CA ALA A 148 4.28 -11.06 4.44
C ALA A 148 3.04 -10.85 5.31
N VAL A 149 2.70 -9.58 5.57
CA VAL A 149 1.52 -9.23 6.35
C VAL A 149 0.79 -8.02 5.77
N ALA A 150 -0.47 -8.22 5.39
CA ALA A 150 -1.38 -7.11 5.13
C ALA A 150 -1.82 -6.51 6.48
N LYS A 151 -1.50 -5.24 6.69
CA LYS A 151 -1.75 -4.51 7.93
C LYS A 151 -2.84 -3.47 7.68
N MET A 152 -4.01 -3.67 8.25
CA MET A 152 -5.13 -2.75 8.08
C MET A 152 -5.07 -1.56 9.05
N ALA A 153 -5.48 -0.38 8.58
CA ALA A 153 -5.65 0.81 9.40
C ALA A 153 -6.75 0.58 10.45
N SER A 154 -6.33 0.25 11.68
CA SER A 154 -7.22 -0.14 12.77
C SER A 154 -6.86 0.53 14.09
N PRO A 155 -7.81 0.67 15.02
CA PRO A 155 -7.49 1.06 16.38
C PRO A 155 -6.71 -0.05 17.08
N PRO A 156 -5.97 0.26 18.16
CA PRO A 156 -5.32 -0.74 19.01
C PRO A 156 -6.34 -1.39 19.95
N ASP A 157 -7.35 -2.00 19.35
CA ASP A 157 -8.47 -2.69 19.99
C ASP A 157 -8.88 -3.87 19.09
N LEU A 158 -8.58 -5.08 19.57
CA LEU A 158 -8.88 -6.33 18.86
C LEU A 158 -10.38 -6.54 18.60
N SER A 159 -11.27 -5.89 19.36
CA SER A 159 -12.70 -6.02 19.16
C SER A 159 -13.28 -5.09 18.10
N ARG A 160 -12.48 -4.13 17.57
CA ARG A 160 -12.99 -3.04 16.73
C ARG A 160 -12.15 -2.78 15.48
N PRO A 161 -11.92 -3.78 14.60
CA PRO A 161 -11.17 -3.58 13.36
C PRO A 161 -11.74 -2.41 12.54
N GLY A 162 -10.87 -1.58 11.98
CA GLY A 162 -11.18 -0.44 11.12
C GLY A 162 -11.99 0.70 11.77
N ALA A 163 -12.24 0.66 13.07
CA ALA A 163 -13.06 1.64 13.80
C ALA A 163 -12.31 2.95 14.15
N ILE A 164 -11.63 3.53 13.17
CA ILE A 164 -10.73 4.69 13.32
C ILE A 164 -11.41 5.95 13.85
N SER A 165 -12.68 6.14 13.51
CA SER A 165 -13.49 7.26 14.00
C SER A 165 -13.69 7.24 15.52
N ASP A 166 -13.50 6.09 16.17
CA ASP A 166 -13.83 5.85 17.57
C ASP A 166 -12.62 6.01 18.50
N VAL A 167 -11.46 6.30 17.93
CA VAL A 167 -10.20 6.51 18.64
C VAL A 167 -10.16 7.91 19.27
N ASP A 168 -9.75 7.98 20.53
CA ASP A 168 -9.45 9.27 21.19
C ASP A 168 -8.09 9.81 20.71
N TRP A 169 -8.11 10.50 19.57
CA TRP A 169 -6.91 11.10 18.99
C TRP A 169 -6.33 12.25 19.81
N ALA A 170 -7.13 12.88 20.68
CA ALA A 170 -6.64 13.94 21.56
C ALA A 170 -5.74 13.36 22.66
N GLU A 171 -6.09 12.19 23.19
CA GLU A 171 -5.26 11.43 24.12
C GLU A 171 -4.04 10.82 23.41
N ARG A 172 -4.24 10.21 22.23
CA ARG A 172 -3.16 9.47 21.53
C ARG A 172 -2.11 10.35 20.87
N LYS A 173 -2.48 11.55 20.40
CA LYS A 173 -1.57 12.49 19.74
C LYS A 173 -1.54 13.80 20.52
N SER A 174 -2.53 14.65 20.31
CA SER A 174 -2.77 15.88 21.07
C SER A 174 -4.12 16.47 20.67
N SER A 175 -4.73 17.30 21.54
CA SER A 175 -5.98 17.99 21.21
C SER A 175 -5.83 18.87 19.95
N GLU A 176 -4.70 19.56 19.81
CA GLU A 176 -4.44 20.43 18.66
C GLU A 176 -4.34 19.66 17.35
N TRP A 177 -3.68 18.49 17.36
CA TRP A 177 -3.62 17.61 16.20
C TRP A 177 -5.01 17.06 15.88
N ALA A 178 -5.74 16.56 16.88
CA ALA A 178 -7.06 15.97 16.69
C ALA A 178 -8.11 16.96 16.14
N GLU A 179 -7.99 18.24 16.48
CA GLU A 179 -8.82 19.32 15.93
C GLU A 179 -8.53 19.62 14.45
N ARG A 180 -7.28 19.42 14.01
CA ARG A 180 -6.82 19.72 12.65
C ARG A 180 -6.88 18.52 11.71
N ALA A 181 -6.69 17.32 12.24
CA ALA A 181 -6.59 16.09 11.46
C ALA A 181 -7.95 15.64 10.92
N ASP A 182 -7.99 15.40 9.62
CA ASP A 182 -9.13 14.80 8.95
C ASP A 182 -9.12 13.26 9.07
N TYR A 183 -9.96 12.58 8.30
CA TYR A 183 -10.09 11.13 8.38
C TYR A 183 -8.87 10.39 7.79
N VAL A 184 -8.29 10.90 6.70
CA VAL A 184 -7.14 10.27 6.05
C VAL A 184 -5.89 10.43 6.91
N ASP A 185 -5.73 11.57 7.58
CA ASP A 185 -4.67 11.75 8.59
C ASP A 185 -4.74 10.69 9.69
N ARG A 186 -5.95 10.37 10.16
CA ARG A 186 -6.17 9.35 11.20
C ARG A 186 -5.92 7.93 10.70
N LEU A 187 -6.26 7.63 9.44
CA LEU A 187 -5.92 6.35 8.82
C LEU A 187 -4.40 6.17 8.74
N TYR A 188 -3.69 7.21 8.29
CA TYR A 188 -2.24 7.21 8.19
C TYR A 188 -1.61 6.99 9.57
N GLU A 189 -2.06 7.72 10.59
CA GLU A 189 -1.59 7.51 11.97
C GLU A 189 -1.93 6.13 12.53
N ALA A 190 -3.07 5.53 12.16
CA ALA A 190 -3.41 4.17 12.56
C ALA A 190 -2.47 3.13 11.93
N LEU A 191 -2.15 3.27 10.64
CA LEU A 191 -1.20 2.39 9.96
C LEU A 191 0.22 2.48 10.52
N GLY A 192 0.64 3.66 10.99
CA GLY A 192 1.95 3.84 11.63
C GLY A 192 2.06 3.27 13.05
N GLN A 193 0.95 2.98 13.73
CA GLN A 193 0.96 2.49 15.11
C GLN A 193 1.62 1.12 15.22
N ASN A 194 2.32 0.88 16.33
CA ASN A 194 3.01 -0.39 16.62
C ASN A 194 4.08 -0.79 15.58
N GLY A 195 4.50 0.16 14.72
CA GLY A 195 5.56 -0.04 13.74
C GLY A 195 5.14 -0.88 12.54
N LEU A 196 6.11 -1.17 11.68
CA LEU A 196 5.96 -2.00 10.48
C LEU A 196 7.00 -3.13 10.52
N THR A 197 6.77 -4.16 9.72
CA THR A 197 7.80 -5.17 9.37
C THR A 197 8.36 -4.85 7.99
N ASP A 198 9.48 -5.47 7.63
CA ASP A 198 10.07 -5.32 6.29
C ASP A 198 9.22 -5.97 5.18
N LYS A 199 8.20 -6.75 5.55
CA LYS A 199 7.25 -7.42 4.64
C LYS A 199 5.80 -6.95 4.83
N THR A 200 5.60 -5.71 5.30
CA THR A 200 4.27 -5.16 5.53
C THR A 200 3.64 -4.63 4.25
N ILE A 201 2.36 -4.93 4.02
CA ILE A 201 1.52 -4.36 2.98
C ILE A 201 0.46 -3.52 3.67
N VAL A 202 0.35 -2.22 3.39
CA VAL A 202 -0.60 -1.34 4.10
C VAL A 202 -2.00 -1.40 3.50
N ASP A 203 -3.04 -1.50 4.33
CA ASP A 203 -4.45 -1.43 3.90
C ASP A 203 -5.17 -0.22 4.55
N PRO A 204 -5.58 0.80 3.76
CA PRO A 204 -6.36 1.96 4.22
C PRO A 204 -7.78 1.66 4.75
N ALA A 205 -8.14 0.39 4.95
CA ALA A 205 -9.35 -0.08 5.61
C ALA A 205 -10.66 0.35 4.95
N PHE A 206 -10.78 0.29 3.62
CA PHE A 206 -12.00 0.71 2.92
C PHE A 206 -13.27 -0.02 3.38
N GLY A 207 -14.42 0.65 3.28
CA GLY A 207 -15.74 0.12 3.58
C GLY A 207 -16.19 0.35 5.01
N GLY A 208 -17.45 0.07 5.30
CA GLY A 208 -18.00 0.33 6.61
C GLY A 208 -17.47 -0.64 7.64
N TRP A 209 -16.44 -0.29 8.41
CA TRP A 209 -15.86 -1.04 9.54
C TRP A 209 -16.36 -0.60 10.93
N SER A 210 -16.87 0.62 11.06
CA SER A 210 -17.69 1.05 12.21
C SER A 210 -18.97 1.78 11.74
N GLU A 211 -19.92 2.01 12.64
CA GLU A 211 -21.11 2.84 12.34
C GLU A 211 -20.74 4.32 12.08
N HIS A 212 -19.56 4.72 12.58
CA HIS A 212 -19.04 6.08 12.49
C HIS A 212 -18.17 6.32 11.25
N LYS A 213 -17.97 5.28 10.42
CA LYS A 213 -17.31 5.41 9.12
C LYS A 213 -18.37 5.67 8.03
N THR A 214 -18.24 6.82 7.36
CA THR A 214 -19.20 7.29 6.36
C THR A 214 -18.74 6.96 4.94
N LEU A 215 -19.64 7.12 3.96
CA LEU A 215 -19.29 6.98 2.55
C LEU A 215 -18.38 8.13 2.06
N ASP A 216 -18.50 9.32 2.66
CA ASP A 216 -17.59 10.43 2.40
C ASP A 216 -16.16 10.13 2.88
N HIS A 217 -16.00 9.41 4.00
CA HIS A 217 -14.68 8.94 4.44
C HIS A 217 -14.03 7.99 3.42
N ASP A 218 -14.79 7.03 2.87
CA ASP A 218 -14.29 6.14 1.81
C ASP A 218 -13.95 6.94 0.53
N ARG A 219 -14.77 7.93 0.16
CA ARG A 219 -14.51 8.79 -1.00
C ARG A 219 -13.24 9.61 -0.83
N GLU A 220 -13.07 10.26 0.31
CA GLU A 220 -11.87 11.04 0.64
C GLU A 220 -10.62 10.16 0.64
N THR A 221 -10.70 8.97 1.26
CA THR A 221 -9.60 7.99 1.27
C THR A 221 -9.24 7.56 -0.14
N PHE A 222 -10.23 7.33 -1.01
CA PHE A 222 -9.99 6.96 -2.40
C PHE A 222 -9.36 8.08 -3.22
N GLU A 223 -9.82 9.33 -3.03
CA GLU A 223 -9.26 10.51 -3.68
C GLU A 223 -7.79 10.74 -3.31
N ARG A 224 -7.43 10.46 -2.05
CA ARG A 224 -6.10 10.68 -1.47
C ARG A 224 -5.26 9.40 -1.37
N LEU A 225 -5.61 8.35 -2.11
CA LEU A 225 -4.99 7.02 -2.02
C LEU A 225 -3.45 7.05 -2.21
N ARG A 226 -2.94 7.98 -3.01
CA ARG A 226 -1.49 8.14 -3.24
C ARG A 226 -0.70 8.50 -1.98
N GLU A 227 -1.33 9.16 -1.01
CA GLU A 227 -0.65 9.54 0.25
C GLU A 227 -0.08 8.32 0.98
N PHE A 228 -0.73 7.16 0.87
CA PHE A 228 -0.29 5.93 1.53
C PHE A 228 1.00 5.34 0.91
N ARG A 229 1.39 5.73 -0.31
CA ARG A 229 2.72 5.43 -0.86
C ARG A 229 3.85 6.07 -0.05
N GLY A 230 3.53 7.11 0.74
CA GLY A 230 4.46 7.71 1.69
C GLY A 230 4.98 6.75 2.75
N PHE A 231 4.35 5.59 2.98
CA PHE A 231 4.92 4.54 3.86
C PHE A 231 6.14 3.83 3.25
N GLY A 232 6.33 3.92 1.93
CA GLY A 232 7.35 3.16 1.22
C GLY A 232 7.09 1.65 1.25
N GLN A 233 5.85 1.22 1.51
CA GLN A 233 5.39 -0.17 1.53
C GLN A 233 4.39 -0.41 0.39
N PRO A 234 4.21 -1.66 -0.08
CA PRO A 234 3.11 -1.98 -0.96
C PRO A 234 1.76 -1.77 -0.28
N MET A 235 0.70 -1.74 -1.07
CA MET A 235 -0.63 -1.34 -0.62
C MET A 235 -1.67 -2.32 -1.09
N LEU A 236 -2.53 -2.75 -0.17
CA LEU A 236 -3.71 -3.54 -0.44
C LEU A 236 -4.94 -2.63 -0.47
N VAL A 237 -5.81 -2.86 -1.45
CA VAL A 237 -7.10 -2.17 -1.55
C VAL A 237 -8.22 -3.18 -1.74
N SER A 238 -9.18 -3.16 -0.83
CA SER A 238 -10.44 -3.90 -0.95
C SER A 238 -11.56 -2.92 -1.26
N ILE A 239 -12.14 -2.90 -2.47
CA ILE A 239 -13.24 -1.99 -2.84
C ILE A 239 -14.37 -2.66 -3.63
N ASN A 240 -14.28 -3.97 -3.83
CA ASN A 240 -15.28 -4.74 -4.58
C ASN A 240 -16.69 -4.58 -3.97
N ARG A 241 -17.66 -4.20 -4.82
CA ARG A 241 -19.10 -4.02 -4.51
C ARG A 241 -19.44 -3.12 -3.31
N LYS A 242 -18.50 -2.27 -2.87
CA LYS A 242 -18.70 -1.41 -1.69
C LYS A 242 -19.77 -0.33 -1.90
N ASN A 243 -20.43 0.05 -0.81
CA ASN A 243 -21.57 0.97 -0.81
C ASN A 243 -21.24 2.36 -1.37
N PHE A 244 -20.06 2.91 -1.11
CA PHE A 244 -19.71 4.27 -1.55
C PHE A 244 -19.63 4.38 -3.08
N LEU A 245 -19.19 3.32 -3.77
CA LEU A 245 -19.21 3.25 -5.23
C LEU A 245 -20.63 3.14 -5.77
N GLY A 246 -21.46 2.33 -5.11
CA GLY A 246 -22.87 2.19 -5.44
C GLY A 246 -23.63 3.52 -5.30
N GLU A 247 -23.37 4.28 -4.24
CA GLU A 247 -23.98 5.60 -4.03
C GLU A 247 -23.62 6.58 -5.14
N VAL A 248 -22.32 6.68 -5.49
CA VAL A 248 -21.84 7.58 -6.55
C VAL A 248 -22.50 7.27 -7.90
N ALA A 249 -22.71 6.00 -8.22
CA ALA A 249 -23.25 5.57 -9.51
C ALA A 249 -24.77 5.33 -9.50
N GLY A 250 -25.43 5.40 -8.34
CA GLY A 250 -26.83 5.03 -8.16
C GLY A 250 -27.11 3.55 -8.44
N ARG A 251 -26.33 2.63 -7.86
CA ARG A 251 -26.39 1.17 -8.07
C ARG A 251 -26.63 0.38 -6.78
N ASP A 252 -27.55 -0.57 -6.87
CA ASP A 252 -27.77 -1.62 -5.86
C ASP A 252 -26.63 -2.65 -5.90
N THR A 253 -26.43 -3.40 -4.81
CA THR A 253 -25.26 -4.28 -4.59
C THR A 253 -24.92 -5.20 -5.77
N ASP A 254 -25.93 -5.86 -6.35
CA ASP A 254 -25.72 -6.83 -7.45
C ASP A 254 -25.26 -6.15 -8.75
N GLU A 255 -25.57 -4.87 -8.92
CA GLU A 255 -25.20 -4.07 -10.10
C GLU A 255 -23.88 -3.31 -9.94
N ARG A 256 -23.14 -3.53 -8.83
CA ARG A 256 -21.92 -2.76 -8.53
C ARG A 256 -20.66 -3.26 -9.22
N LEU A 257 -20.69 -4.39 -9.92
CA LEU A 257 -19.49 -4.89 -10.58
C LEU A 257 -18.85 -3.83 -11.51
N PRO A 258 -19.56 -3.21 -12.47
CA PRO A 258 -18.94 -2.23 -13.37
C PRO A 258 -18.27 -1.04 -12.66
N VAL A 259 -18.86 -0.57 -11.57
CA VAL A 259 -18.31 0.56 -10.80
C VAL A 259 -17.12 0.13 -9.93
N SER A 260 -17.12 -1.12 -9.47
CA SER A 260 -15.99 -1.73 -8.76
C SER A 260 -14.79 -1.90 -9.68
N LEU A 261 -15.01 -2.33 -10.93
CA LEU A 261 -13.96 -2.45 -11.95
C LEU A 261 -13.36 -1.09 -12.30
N ALA A 262 -14.19 -0.08 -12.52
CA ALA A 262 -13.72 1.28 -12.80
C ALA A 262 -12.86 1.83 -11.64
N ALA A 263 -13.31 1.64 -10.41
CA ALA A 263 -12.57 2.06 -9.23
C ALA A 263 -11.28 1.25 -9.03
N THR A 264 -11.27 -0.04 -9.37
CA THR A 264 -10.08 -0.90 -9.32
C THR A 264 -8.98 -0.39 -10.25
N ALA A 265 -9.30 -0.11 -11.52
CA ALA A 265 -8.32 0.43 -12.46
C ALA A 265 -7.72 1.75 -11.96
N MET A 266 -8.54 2.61 -11.36
CA MET A 266 -8.08 3.86 -10.73
C MET A 266 -7.25 3.63 -9.47
N ALA A 267 -7.58 2.62 -8.64
CA ALA A 267 -6.82 2.29 -7.44
C ALA A 267 -5.41 1.81 -7.79
N VAL A 268 -5.29 0.95 -8.81
CA VAL A 268 -3.99 0.50 -9.33
C VAL A 268 -3.20 1.66 -9.92
N GLU A 269 -3.83 2.54 -10.73
CA GLU A 269 -3.17 3.77 -11.23
C GLU A 269 -2.71 4.71 -10.11
N ARG A 270 -3.29 4.58 -8.91
CA ARG A 270 -2.93 5.34 -7.70
C ARG A 270 -1.91 4.62 -6.82
N GLY A 271 -1.40 3.47 -7.24
CA GLY A 271 -0.37 2.72 -6.54
C GLY A 271 -0.88 1.64 -5.58
N ALA A 272 -2.07 1.09 -5.82
CA ALA A 272 -2.48 -0.16 -5.19
C ALA A 272 -1.76 -1.35 -5.85
N HIS A 273 -1.21 -2.25 -5.03
CA HIS A 273 -0.41 -3.40 -5.48
C HIS A 273 -1.15 -4.72 -5.33
N VAL A 274 -2.07 -4.80 -4.36
CA VAL A 274 -2.93 -5.96 -4.15
C VAL A 274 -4.38 -5.49 -4.17
N ILE A 275 -5.23 -6.15 -4.95
CA ILE A 275 -6.67 -5.89 -4.97
C ILE A 275 -7.39 -7.10 -4.39
N ARG A 276 -8.04 -6.91 -3.23
CA ARG A 276 -8.87 -7.94 -2.58
C ARG A 276 -10.30 -7.89 -3.12
N THR A 277 -10.81 -9.01 -3.63
CA THR A 277 -12.07 -9.05 -4.39
C THR A 277 -12.81 -10.39 -4.32
N HIS A 278 -14.11 -10.36 -4.59
CA HIS A 278 -14.93 -11.56 -4.83
C HIS A 278 -15.14 -11.86 -6.32
N ASP A 279 -14.99 -10.87 -7.20
CA ASP A 279 -15.17 -11.04 -8.66
C ASP A 279 -13.78 -11.09 -9.33
N VAL A 280 -13.07 -12.22 -9.20
CA VAL A 280 -11.62 -12.35 -9.50
C VAL A 280 -11.32 -12.04 -10.97
N ARG A 281 -11.94 -12.76 -11.92
CA ARG A 281 -11.62 -12.62 -13.34
C ARG A 281 -11.78 -11.19 -13.85
N GLU A 282 -12.90 -10.55 -13.56
CA GLU A 282 -13.16 -9.19 -14.04
C GLU A 282 -12.27 -8.16 -13.33
N THR A 283 -11.99 -8.36 -12.03
CA THR A 283 -11.09 -7.47 -11.26
C THR A 283 -9.66 -7.55 -11.81
N ARG A 284 -9.20 -8.74 -12.17
CA ARG A 284 -7.89 -8.95 -12.81
C ARG A 284 -7.76 -8.14 -14.10
N ASP A 285 -8.78 -8.18 -14.96
CA ASP A 285 -8.80 -7.38 -16.19
C ASP A 285 -8.73 -5.88 -15.88
N ALA A 286 -9.50 -5.40 -14.89
CA ALA A 286 -9.47 -3.99 -14.49
C ALA A 286 -8.12 -3.56 -13.89
N ALA A 287 -7.50 -4.41 -13.07
CA ALA A 287 -6.20 -4.16 -12.48
C ALA A 287 -5.12 -4.07 -13.56
N LEU A 288 -5.13 -4.98 -14.55
CA LEU A 288 -4.23 -4.93 -15.70
C LEU A 288 -4.38 -3.64 -16.51
N ILE A 289 -5.60 -3.14 -16.69
CA ILE A 289 -5.84 -1.85 -17.36
C ILE A 289 -5.28 -0.70 -16.51
N GLY A 290 -5.51 -0.70 -15.19
CA GLY A 290 -4.97 0.31 -14.29
C GLY A 290 -3.45 0.39 -14.34
N ASP A 291 -2.78 -0.77 -14.25
CA ASP A 291 -1.33 -0.92 -14.33
C ASP A 291 -0.78 -0.42 -15.67
N ARG A 292 -1.38 -0.85 -16.78
CA ARG A 292 -0.89 -0.48 -18.13
C ARG A 292 -0.90 1.02 -18.40
N PHE A 293 -1.77 1.77 -17.71
CA PHE A 293 -1.91 3.21 -17.84
C PHE A 293 -1.43 3.98 -16.61
N ALA A 294 -0.83 3.31 -15.64
CA ALA A 294 -0.12 3.96 -14.54
C ALA A 294 1.06 4.79 -15.08
N PRO A 295 1.44 5.90 -14.42
CA PRO A 295 2.60 6.67 -14.81
C PRO A 295 3.88 5.82 -14.71
N GLU A 296 4.68 5.78 -15.77
CA GLU A 296 6.05 5.26 -15.70
C GLU A 296 6.91 6.26 -14.91
N LEU A 297 7.31 5.90 -13.70
CA LEU A 297 8.21 6.69 -12.85
C LEU A 297 9.66 6.35 -13.19
N ALA A 298 10.50 7.37 -13.33
CA ALA A 298 11.88 7.18 -13.72
C ALA A 298 12.81 7.08 -12.50
N SER A 299 13.79 6.19 -12.54
CA SER A 299 14.83 6.07 -11.51
C SER A 299 16.20 5.78 -12.14
N ALA A 300 17.27 6.14 -11.43
CA ALA A 300 18.64 5.87 -11.84
C ALA A 300 19.58 5.82 -10.63
N SER A 301 20.72 5.12 -10.75
CA SER A 301 21.74 5.00 -9.69
C SER A 301 23.17 5.11 -10.22
N ALA A 302 24.07 5.70 -9.43
CA ALA A 302 25.51 5.82 -9.70
C ALA A 302 26.34 5.70 -8.41
N GLY A 303 27.12 4.61 -8.29
CA GLY A 303 27.83 4.32 -7.04
C GLY A 303 26.84 4.05 -5.90
N ASP A 304 26.95 4.81 -4.81
CA ASP A 304 26.05 4.73 -3.66
C ASP A 304 24.86 5.70 -3.78
N VAL A 305 24.80 6.54 -4.82
CA VAL A 305 23.75 7.56 -5.01
C VAL A 305 22.63 7.02 -5.90
N THR A 306 21.39 7.23 -5.47
CA THR A 306 20.18 6.87 -6.24
C THR A 306 19.26 8.08 -6.34
N VAL A 307 18.62 8.25 -7.50
CA VAL A 307 17.59 9.26 -7.75
C VAL A 307 16.35 8.57 -8.30
N ALA A 308 15.20 8.73 -7.65
CA ALA A 308 13.93 8.16 -8.08
C ALA A 308 12.83 9.22 -8.11
N GLU A 309 12.07 9.29 -9.20
CA GLU A 309 10.85 10.09 -9.30
C GLU A 309 9.74 9.49 -8.44
N LEU A 310 8.99 10.34 -7.75
CA LEU A 310 7.83 9.98 -6.94
C LEU A 310 6.53 10.44 -7.63
N ASP A 311 5.49 9.59 -7.65
CA ASP A 311 4.13 9.97 -8.11
C ASP A 311 3.44 10.89 -7.11
N VAL A 312 3.86 12.15 -7.10
CA VAL A 312 3.38 13.21 -6.20
C VAL A 312 2.71 14.32 -7.01
N ARG A 313 1.45 14.58 -6.70
CA ARG A 313 0.53 15.51 -7.37
C ARG A 313 0.01 16.59 -6.44
N THR A 314 0.06 16.37 -5.12
CA THR A 314 -0.41 17.32 -4.10
C THR A 314 0.66 17.62 -3.06
N ALA A 315 0.50 18.73 -2.32
CA ALA A 315 1.39 19.08 -1.22
C ALA A 315 1.28 18.07 -0.05
N ASP A 316 0.12 17.46 0.15
CA ASP A 316 -0.09 16.48 1.22
C ASP A 316 0.64 15.16 0.91
N GLU A 317 0.57 14.69 -0.34
CA GLU A 317 1.38 13.54 -0.82
C GLU A 317 2.88 13.79 -0.61
N ALA A 318 3.37 14.97 -1.01
CA ALA A 318 4.77 15.36 -0.79
C ALA A 318 5.14 15.37 0.69
N ARG A 319 4.25 15.84 1.57
CA ARG A 319 4.47 15.86 3.02
C ARG A 319 4.65 14.46 3.59
N ARG A 320 3.85 13.47 3.15
CA ARG A 320 4.02 12.07 3.59
C ARG A 320 5.40 11.52 3.25
N HIS A 321 5.91 11.84 2.07
CA HIS A 321 7.26 11.45 1.68
C HIS A 321 8.35 12.17 2.50
N LEU A 322 8.15 13.46 2.84
CA LEU A 322 9.06 14.18 3.75
C LEU A 322 9.09 13.55 5.14
N ASP A 323 7.92 13.26 5.71
CA ASP A 323 7.80 12.64 7.03
C ASP A 323 8.53 11.29 7.06
N ARG A 324 8.39 10.47 6.01
CA ARG A 324 9.10 9.17 5.89
C ARG A 324 10.61 9.31 5.97
N ILE A 325 11.17 10.32 5.32
CA ILE A 325 12.62 10.53 5.30
C ILE A 325 13.11 11.33 6.52
N GLY A 326 12.22 11.75 7.42
CA GLY A 326 12.55 12.56 8.60
C GLY A 326 12.89 14.02 8.24
N GLY A 327 12.32 14.55 7.16
CA GLY A 327 12.48 15.94 6.74
C GLY A 327 11.31 16.82 7.19
N GLU A 328 11.56 18.11 7.40
CA GLU A 328 10.54 19.10 7.77
C GLU A 328 10.58 20.31 6.82
N ALA A 329 9.44 20.63 6.19
CA ALA A 329 9.32 21.82 5.34
C ALA A 329 7.87 22.33 5.20
N GLU A 330 7.71 23.64 4.97
CA GLU A 330 6.44 24.22 4.51
C GLU A 330 6.34 24.09 2.98
N LEU A 331 5.40 23.27 2.53
CA LEU A 331 5.10 23.05 1.11
C LEU A 331 3.96 23.97 0.67
N SER A 332 4.17 24.78 -0.37
CA SER A 332 3.10 25.61 -0.97
C SER A 332 2.38 24.85 -2.09
N ASP A 333 1.06 25.02 -2.20
CA ASP A 333 0.22 24.44 -3.27
C ASP A 333 0.60 24.84 -4.71
N GLY A 334 1.48 25.85 -4.86
CA GLY A 334 1.83 26.46 -6.15
C GLY A 334 2.90 25.74 -6.97
N VAL A 335 3.40 24.58 -6.55
CA VAL A 335 4.49 23.87 -7.24
C VAL A 335 3.91 22.81 -8.16
N ALA A 336 3.62 23.16 -9.41
CA ALA A 336 3.48 22.14 -10.44
C ALA A 336 4.88 21.64 -10.83
N ALA A 337 5.29 20.45 -10.34
CA ALA A 337 5.97 19.38 -11.08
C ALA A 337 6.85 18.49 -10.20
N ARG A 338 6.95 17.24 -10.64
CA ARG A 338 8.00 16.24 -10.40
C ARG A 338 8.80 16.38 -9.10
N THR A 339 8.59 15.41 -8.24
CA THR A 339 9.32 15.23 -7.00
C THR A 339 10.25 14.04 -7.14
N PHE A 340 11.47 14.16 -6.63
CA PHE A 340 12.49 13.14 -6.65
C PHE A 340 12.98 12.88 -5.24
N GLU A 341 13.25 11.62 -4.93
CA GLU A 341 14.02 11.21 -3.76
C GLU A 341 15.47 10.97 -4.17
N VAL A 342 16.41 11.59 -3.47
CA VAL A 342 17.85 11.44 -3.70
C VAL A 342 18.51 10.81 -2.47
N GLU A 343 19.03 9.59 -2.64
CA GLU A 343 19.67 8.80 -1.58
C GLU A 343 21.19 8.74 -1.76
N GLY A 344 21.92 8.45 -0.68
CA GLY A 344 23.36 8.18 -0.73
C GLY A 344 24.28 9.40 -0.81
N LEU A 345 23.74 10.63 -0.78
CA LEU A 345 24.56 11.84 -0.77
C LEU A 345 25.33 12.00 0.55
N ASP A 346 26.62 12.34 0.44
CA ASP A 346 27.41 12.82 1.58
C ASP A 346 26.94 14.23 2.02
N PRO A 347 27.34 14.73 3.20
CA PRO A 347 26.90 16.04 3.68
C PRO A 347 27.22 17.20 2.73
N THR A 348 28.34 17.14 2.00
CA THR A 348 28.73 18.18 1.05
C THR A 348 27.85 18.14 -0.20
N GLY A 349 27.51 16.94 -0.69
CA GLY A 349 26.58 16.74 -1.79
C GLY A 349 25.17 17.22 -1.45
N ARG A 350 24.70 16.97 -0.22
CA ARG A 350 23.41 17.49 0.27
C ARG A 350 23.37 19.01 0.30
N ASP A 351 24.38 19.66 0.89
CA ASP A 351 24.45 21.12 0.96
C ASP A 351 24.45 21.75 -0.44
N ARG A 352 25.21 21.17 -1.39
CA ARG A 352 25.22 21.61 -2.79
C ARG A 352 23.86 21.48 -3.46
N LEU A 353 23.16 20.38 -3.25
CA LEU A 353 21.84 20.17 -3.84
C LEU A 353 20.83 21.20 -3.30
N VAL A 354 20.90 21.50 -2.00
CA VAL A 354 20.07 22.52 -1.35
C VAL A 354 20.33 23.91 -1.91
N ASP A 355 21.60 24.29 -2.02
CA ASP A 355 21.99 25.59 -2.59
C ASP A 355 21.53 25.71 -4.05
N ALA A 356 21.80 24.69 -4.88
CA ALA A 356 21.40 24.65 -6.28
C ALA A 356 19.87 24.71 -6.45
N ALA A 357 19.10 24.01 -5.61
CA ALA A 357 17.64 24.06 -5.61
C ALA A 357 17.13 25.46 -5.29
N SER A 358 17.67 26.09 -4.24
CA SER A 358 17.29 27.44 -3.82
C SER A 358 17.52 28.45 -4.94
N GLU A 359 18.71 28.42 -5.58
CA GLU A 359 19.04 29.31 -6.70
C GLU A 359 18.16 29.08 -7.93
N ALA A 360 17.77 27.83 -8.18
CA ALA A 360 16.92 27.45 -9.30
C ALA A 360 15.42 27.74 -9.07
N GLY A 361 15.01 28.11 -7.86
CA GLY A 361 13.58 28.20 -7.49
C GLY A 361 12.90 26.83 -7.41
N ALA A 362 13.66 25.78 -7.09
CA ALA A 362 13.18 24.47 -6.68
C ALA A 362 13.27 24.35 -5.15
N LEU A 363 12.68 23.29 -4.61
CA LEU A 363 12.76 22.93 -3.21
C LEU A 363 13.64 21.69 -3.07
N ALA A 364 14.64 21.75 -2.19
CA ALA A 364 15.36 20.56 -1.73
C ALA A 364 15.33 20.54 -0.20
N VAL A 365 14.82 19.45 0.38
CA VAL A 365 14.68 19.28 1.83
C VAL A 365 15.47 18.05 2.25
N PRO A 366 16.55 18.22 3.02
CA PRO A 366 17.29 17.08 3.56
C PRO A 366 16.48 16.42 4.68
N GLY A 367 16.33 15.10 4.60
CA GLY A 367 15.90 14.24 5.70
C GLY A 367 17.06 13.46 6.30
N GLU A 368 16.76 12.59 7.26
CA GLU A 368 17.73 11.72 7.92
C GLU A 368 18.36 10.70 6.96
N ARG A 369 17.55 10.18 6.01
CA ARG A 369 17.95 9.09 5.10
C ARG A 369 18.22 9.58 3.67
N ALA A 370 17.40 10.51 3.18
CA ALA A 370 17.42 10.97 1.79
C ALA A 370 17.26 12.50 1.71
N THR A 371 17.24 13.06 0.50
CA THR A 371 16.86 14.46 0.25
C THR A 371 15.73 14.49 -0.78
N LEU A 372 14.63 15.15 -0.42
CA LEU A 372 13.49 15.33 -1.32
C LEU A 372 13.72 16.57 -2.19
N LEU A 373 13.74 16.42 -3.51
CA LEU A 373 13.89 17.49 -4.49
C LEU A 373 12.57 17.66 -5.26
N SER A 374 11.99 18.86 -5.30
CA SER A 374 10.72 19.11 -5.97
C SER A 374 10.73 20.47 -6.69
N GLY A 375 10.10 20.56 -7.85
CA GLY A 375 9.99 21.82 -8.58
C GLY A 375 9.56 21.67 -10.02
N SER A 376 9.19 22.78 -10.68
CA SER A 376 8.87 22.82 -12.13
C SER A 376 9.95 22.12 -12.98
N PRO A 377 9.64 21.51 -14.14
CA PRO A 377 10.67 20.82 -14.94
C PRO A 377 11.81 21.77 -15.34
N ALA A 378 11.50 23.05 -15.57
CA ALA A 378 12.48 24.10 -15.84
C ALA A 378 13.35 24.44 -14.62
N ALA A 379 12.79 24.39 -13.40
CA ALA A 379 13.58 24.60 -12.18
C ALA A 379 14.51 23.42 -11.93
N LEU A 380 14.02 22.19 -12.06
CA LEU A 380 14.83 20.98 -11.91
C LEU A 380 15.96 20.90 -12.95
N ALA A 381 15.70 21.28 -14.20
CA ALA A 381 16.75 21.37 -15.22
C ALA A 381 17.85 22.38 -14.85
N ARG A 382 17.52 23.49 -14.19
CA ARG A 382 18.51 24.45 -13.67
C ARG A 382 19.32 23.88 -12.50
N VAL A 383 18.67 23.13 -11.60
CA VAL A 383 19.36 22.41 -10.51
C VAL A 383 20.41 21.47 -11.09
N ALA A 384 19.98 20.61 -12.01
CA ALA A 384 20.87 19.64 -12.65
C ALA A 384 22.05 20.32 -13.38
N ALA A 385 21.80 21.41 -14.11
CA ALA A 385 22.86 22.17 -14.77
C ALA A 385 23.87 22.78 -13.79
N SER A 386 23.40 23.27 -12.62
CA SER A 386 24.26 23.86 -11.58
C SER A 386 25.18 22.82 -10.95
N VAL A 387 24.62 21.65 -10.59
CA VAL A 387 25.37 20.55 -9.98
C VAL A 387 26.37 19.95 -10.98
N GLY A 388 26.01 19.85 -12.27
CA GLY A 388 26.87 19.29 -13.32
C GLY A 388 28.00 20.20 -13.85
N ASP A 389 27.91 21.53 -13.72
CA ASP A 389 28.95 22.46 -14.21
C ASP A 389 30.20 22.48 -13.30
N GLU A 390 30.08 22.11 -12.01
CA GLU A 390 31.20 22.02 -11.07
C GLU A 390 31.99 20.71 -11.15
N SER A 391 31.40 19.63 -11.68
CA SER A 391 32.06 18.32 -11.91
C SER A 391 32.94 18.29 -13.18
N GLY A 392 32.95 19.37 -13.97
CA GLY A 392 33.87 19.58 -15.09
C GLY A 392 33.46 18.94 -16.42
N ASN A 393 32.22 18.44 -16.54
CA ASN A 393 31.76 17.72 -17.73
C ASN A 393 31.11 18.66 -18.77
N LYS A 394 31.92 19.22 -19.67
CA LYS A 394 31.53 20.18 -20.72
C LYS A 394 30.52 19.68 -21.78
N SER A 395 30.14 18.39 -21.79
CA SER A 395 29.37 17.80 -22.90
C SER A 395 27.86 18.05 -22.86
N LEU A 396 27.32 18.56 -21.75
CA LEU A 396 25.87 18.67 -21.52
C LEU A 396 25.27 20.02 -21.93
N ARG A 397 26.07 20.95 -22.47
CA ARG A 397 25.65 22.33 -22.78
C ARG A 397 24.85 22.49 -24.08
N GLU A 398 24.68 21.45 -24.89
CA GLU A 398 24.14 21.56 -26.26
C GLU A 398 22.84 20.78 -26.52
N SER A 399 22.06 20.46 -25.47
CA SER A 399 20.72 19.89 -25.63
C SER A 399 19.65 20.96 -25.39
N GLU A 400 19.38 21.80 -26.40
CA GLU A 400 18.21 22.71 -26.42
C GLU A 400 16.86 21.95 -26.52
N THR A 401 16.88 20.62 -26.46
CA THR A 401 15.71 19.73 -26.37
C THR A 401 15.44 19.21 -24.96
N ALA A 402 16.18 19.67 -23.94
CA ALA A 402 16.16 19.13 -22.57
C ALA A 402 14.87 19.38 -21.75
N GLU A 403 13.88 20.11 -22.28
CA GLU A 403 12.65 20.41 -21.52
C GLU A 403 11.76 19.16 -21.26
N ASN A 404 12.05 18.00 -21.84
CA ASN A 404 11.23 16.79 -21.67
C ASN A 404 11.98 15.45 -21.58
N ASP A 405 13.32 15.42 -21.58
CA ASP A 405 14.05 14.15 -21.48
C ASP A 405 14.40 13.83 -20.02
N LEU A 406 13.50 13.12 -19.34
CA LEU A 406 13.69 12.73 -17.93
C LEU A 406 14.95 11.91 -17.70
N SER A 407 15.34 11.09 -18.68
CA SER A 407 16.54 10.27 -18.59
C SER A 407 17.77 11.16 -18.45
N SER A 408 17.83 12.25 -19.23
CA SER A 408 18.93 13.21 -19.16
C SER A 408 18.96 13.99 -17.84
N LEU A 409 17.79 14.30 -17.27
CA LEU A 409 17.69 14.97 -15.98
C LEU A 409 18.20 14.06 -14.85
N LEU A 410 17.77 12.80 -14.83
CA LEU A 410 18.22 11.81 -13.85
C LEU A 410 19.72 11.54 -13.93
N GLU A 411 20.26 11.32 -15.13
CA GLU A 411 21.71 11.12 -15.33
C GLU A 411 22.53 12.31 -14.85
N THR A 412 22.00 13.53 -14.97
CA THR A 412 22.68 14.75 -14.54
C THR A 412 22.56 14.96 -13.03
N LEU A 413 21.41 14.66 -12.42
CA LEU A 413 21.25 14.72 -10.96
C LEU A 413 22.12 13.68 -10.23
N LEU A 414 22.43 12.56 -10.89
CA LEU A 414 23.32 11.52 -10.37
C LEU A 414 24.81 11.85 -10.41
N GLN A 415 25.25 12.67 -11.36
CA GLN A 415 26.66 13.04 -11.56
C GLN A 415 27.07 14.16 -10.61
#